data_AF-A0A437K7H4-F1
#
_entry.id   AF-A0A437K7H4-F1
#
_cell.length_a   1.000
_cell.length_b   1.000
_cell.length_c   1.000
_cell.angle_alpha   90.00
_cell.angle_beta   90.00
_cell.angle_gamma   90.00
#
_symmetry.space_group_name_H-M   'P 1'
#
loop_
_entity.id
_entity.type
_entity.pdbx_description
1 polymer ?
#
loop_
_entity_poly.entity_id
_entity_poly.type
_entity_poly.pdbx_seq_one_letter_code
_entity_poly.pdbx_strand_id
1 'polypeptide(L)'
;MRKSFSGLDILNGRMTGAYKGFFQSFFSSKKYISIKLPYYDYLRGQVFIQDLKDNYPEAITSYIDIGHLIELLYKDFLNQIKRGVKNEDVAIYLKQSMEKYFPVKVVEKRVFKQVNHHLFKYEEMAEMDEDEENEEKFAYIEIRYSEKVILRGEILLYDLTPFLDNTTITVEQLISIIYLDFIKRVQEHGNSVTVQQTILKKLQSK
;
A
#
# COMPACT_ATOMS: atom_id res chain seq x y z
N MET A 1 -20.33 5.58 -10.28
CA MET A 1 -19.43 6.38 -9.41
C MET A 1 -18.06 6.43 -10.05
N ARG A 2 -17.36 7.58 -10.04
CA ARG A 2 -15.97 7.64 -10.49
C ARG A 2 -15.09 6.94 -9.45
N LYS A 3 -14.23 6.02 -9.89
CA LYS A 3 -13.30 5.32 -8.99
C LYS A 3 -12.19 6.30 -8.59
N SER A 4 -11.97 6.46 -7.29
CA SER A 4 -10.82 7.19 -6.77
C SER A 4 -9.67 6.22 -6.52
N PHE A 5 -8.46 6.64 -6.87
CA PHE A 5 -7.26 5.79 -6.79
C PHE A 5 -6.30 6.20 -5.67
N SER A 6 -6.60 7.26 -4.92
CA SER A 6 -5.91 7.62 -3.67
C SER A 6 -6.81 8.49 -2.80
N GLY A 7 -6.46 8.70 -1.53
CA GLY A 7 -7.19 9.65 -0.67
C GLY A 7 -7.17 11.10 -1.18
N LEU A 8 -6.26 11.42 -2.11
CA LEU A 8 -6.07 12.76 -2.68
C LEU A 8 -6.80 12.96 -4.02
N ASP A 9 -7.20 11.86 -4.68
CA ASP A 9 -7.96 11.83 -5.93
C ASP A 9 -7.44 12.76 -7.05
N ILE A 10 -6.11 12.80 -7.23
CA ILE A 10 -5.42 13.82 -8.05
C ILE A 10 -5.79 13.65 -9.53
N LEU A 11 -5.89 12.41 -10.00
CA LEU A 11 -6.22 12.05 -11.37
C LEU A 11 -7.61 12.53 -11.78
N ASN A 12 -8.63 12.24 -10.96
CA ASN A 12 -10.00 12.66 -11.25
C ASN A 12 -10.13 14.19 -11.24
N GLY A 13 -9.48 14.87 -10.28
CA GLY A 13 -9.41 16.33 -10.27
C GLY A 13 -8.85 16.90 -11.57
N ARG A 14 -7.84 16.26 -12.15
CA ARG A 14 -7.26 16.66 -13.45
C ARG A 14 -8.17 16.38 -14.64
N MET A 15 -8.86 15.24 -14.67
CA MET A 15 -9.79 14.88 -15.75
C MET A 15 -11.04 15.79 -15.80
N THR A 16 -11.47 16.37 -14.66
CA THR A 16 -12.65 17.25 -14.59
C THR A 16 -12.48 18.66 -15.15
N GLY A 17 -11.28 19.06 -15.59
CA GLY A 17 -11.12 20.31 -16.33
C GLY A 17 -11.13 21.60 -15.49
N ALA A 18 -11.09 21.53 -14.17
CA ALA A 18 -10.76 22.69 -13.30
C ALA A 18 -9.33 23.25 -13.56
N TYR A 19 -8.55 22.58 -14.42
CA TYR A 19 -7.14 22.81 -14.71
C TYR A 19 -6.87 23.48 -16.08
N LYS A 20 -7.85 24.15 -16.69
CA LYS A 20 -7.70 24.75 -18.04
C LYS A 20 -6.77 25.98 -18.16
N GLY A 21 -6.03 26.40 -17.11
CA GLY A 21 -5.34 27.70 -17.10
C GLY A 21 -3.83 27.78 -16.82
N PHE A 22 -3.17 26.79 -16.18
CA PHE A 22 -1.81 27.02 -15.65
C PHE A 22 -0.90 25.78 -15.73
N PHE A 23 -0.29 25.57 -16.89
CA PHE A 23 0.65 24.47 -17.16
C PHE A 23 2.04 24.56 -16.49
N GLN A 24 2.27 25.33 -15.40
CA GLN A 24 3.67 25.70 -15.08
C GLN A 24 4.23 25.64 -13.66
N SER A 25 3.54 25.14 -12.61
CA SER A 25 4.19 25.12 -11.27
C SER A 25 4.00 23.88 -10.39
N PHE A 26 3.15 22.92 -10.79
CA PHE A 26 2.60 21.95 -9.83
C PHE A 26 3.35 20.61 -9.70
N PHE A 27 4.43 20.39 -10.46
CA PHE A 27 5.30 19.21 -10.25
C PHE A 27 6.19 19.32 -8.99
N SER A 28 6.23 20.48 -8.33
CA SER A 28 7.03 20.74 -7.12
C SER A 28 6.26 20.53 -5.81
N SER A 29 4.92 20.47 -5.88
CA SER A 29 4.07 20.33 -4.70
C SER A 29 4.31 18.96 -4.06
N LYS A 30 4.56 18.95 -2.74
CA LYS A 30 4.70 17.72 -1.94
C LYS A 30 3.44 17.52 -1.12
N LYS A 31 2.91 16.30 -1.11
CA LYS A 31 1.68 15.90 -0.39
C LYS A 31 2.00 14.74 0.56
N TYR A 32 1.24 14.63 1.64
CA TYR A 32 1.34 13.53 2.58
C TYR A 32 0.40 12.41 2.17
N ILE A 33 0.90 11.18 2.20
CA ILE A 33 0.12 9.95 2.08
C ILE A 33 0.23 9.23 3.42
N SER A 34 -0.91 8.83 3.98
CA SER A 34 -0.96 8.01 5.19
C SER A 34 -1.15 6.55 4.78
N ILE A 35 -0.20 5.71 5.18
CA ILE A 35 -0.27 4.26 4.95
C ILE A 35 -0.57 3.54 6.26
N LYS A 36 -1.40 2.50 6.18
CA LYS A 36 -1.81 1.66 7.30
C LYS A 36 -1.09 0.32 7.19
N LEU A 37 -0.35 -0.06 8.22
CA LEU A 37 0.41 -1.31 8.27
C LEU A 37 0.11 -2.08 9.55
N PRO A 38 0.05 -3.43 9.54
CA PRO A 38 0.06 -4.21 10.77
C PRO A 38 1.28 -3.85 11.62
N TYR A 39 1.07 -3.67 12.92
CA TYR A 39 2.08 -3.15 13.83
C TYR A 39 3.31 -4.07 13.92
N TYR A 40 3.12 -5.38 13.85
CA TYR A 40 4.23 -6.33 13.83
C TYR A 40 5.14 -6.13 12.60
N ASP A 41 4.56 -6.00 11.40
CA ASP A 41 5.34 -5.80 10.17
C ASP A 41 6.08 -4.45 10.19
N TYR A 42 5.44 -3.42 10.76
CA TYR A 42 6.10 -2.14 11.04
C TYR A 42 7.34 -2.31 11.93
N LEU A 43 7.19 -3.00 13.08
CA LEU A 43 8.32 -3.28 13.97
C LEU A 43 9.41 -4.08 13.27
N ARG A 44 9.04 -5.07 12.44
CA ARG A 44 10.02 -5.86 11.69
C ARG A 44 10.84 -4.98 10.74
N GLY A 45 10.21 -4.01 10.10
CA GLY A 45 10.91 -3.01 9.29
C GLY A 45 11.86 -2.13 10.10
N GLN A 46 11.49 -1.76 11.34
CA GLN A 46 12.38 -1.00 12.23
C GLN A 46 13.63 -1.81 12.56
N VAL A 47 13.46 -3.08 12.95
CA VAL A 47 14.57 -3.99 13.23
C VAL A 47 15.45 -4.18 11.99
N PHE A 48 14.86 -4.36 10.81
CA PHE A 48 15.62 -4.46 9.56
C PHE A 48 16.50 -3.23 9.31
N ILE A 49 15.96 -2.02 9.54
CA ILE A 49 16.74 -0.78 9.39
C ILE A 49 17.85 -0.69 10.43
N GLN A 50 17.60 -1.13 11.66
CA GLN A 50 18.60 -1.15 12.71
C GLN A 50 19.74 -2.11 12.35
N ASP A 51 19.41 -3.34 11.95
CA ASP A 51 20.38 -4.33 11.47
C ASP A 51 21.22 -3.77 10.30
N LEU A 52 20.59 -3.02 9.38
CA LEU A 52 21.29 -2.39 8.26
C LEU A 52 22.33 -1.36 8.74
N LYS A 53 21.98 -0.55 9.75
CA LYS A 53 22.87 0.44 10.37
C LYS A 53 24.02 -0.21 11.11
N ASP A 54 23.73 -1.30 11.82
CA ASP A 54 24.73 -2.02 12.61
C ASP A 54 25.73 -2.74 11.71
N ASN A 55 25.27 -3.33 10.61
CA ASN A 55 26.13 -4.05 9.66
C ASN A 55 26.91 -3.14 8.71
N TYR A 56 26.40 -1.93 8.42
CA TYR A 56 26.99 -1.02 7.43
C TYR A 56 27.01 0.45 7.89
N PRO A 57 27.64 0.77 9.02
CA PRO A 57 27.63 2.11 9.59
C PRO A 57 28.25 3.16 8.65
N GLU A 58 29.29 2.80 7.92
CA GLU A 58 29.99 3.70 7.00
C GLU A 58 29.25 3.93 5.67
N ALA A 59 28.38 2.99 5.28
CA ALA A 59 27.65 3.07 4.00
C ALA A 59 26.40 3.96 4.11
N ILE A 60 25.93 4.21 5.33
CA ILE A 60 24.72 4.99 5.63
C ILE A 60 25.14 6.39 6.08
N THR A 61 25.34 7.27 5.10
CA THR A 61 25.73 8.67 5.34
C THR A 61 24.58 9.56 5.80
N SER A 62 23.34 9.07 5.77
CA SER A 62 22.14 9.83 6.11
C SER A 62 21.17 9.02 6.95
N TYR A 63 20.37 9.70 7.78
CA TYR A 63 19.35 9.05 8.60
C TYR A 63 18.34 8.33 7.70
N ILE A 64 18.21 7.02 7.90
CA ILE A 64 17.20 6.18 7.28
C ILE A 64 16.18 5.73 8.33
N ASP A 65 14.91 5.90 7.97
CA ASP A 65 13.74 5.41 8.71
C ASP A 65 12.84 4.57 7.79
N ILE A 66 11.71 4.11 8.34
CA ILE A 66 10.74 3.31 7.58
C ILE A 66 10.15 4.11 6.42
N GLY A 67 9.89 5.41 6.58
CA GLY A 67 9.38 6.25 5.52
C GLY A 67 10.31 6.27 4.31
N HIS A 68 11.62 6.40 4.55
CA HIS A 68 12.65 6.34 3.50
C HIS A 68 12.73 4.96 2.83
N LEU A 69 12.63 3.88 3.61
CA LEU A 69 12.60 2.52 3.07
C LEU A 69 11.39 2.32 2.15
N ILE A 70 10.20 2.73 2.61
CA ILE A 70 8.95 2.62 1.84
C ILE A 70 9.01 3.48 0.57
N GLU A 71 9.53 4.70 0.67
CA GLU A 71 9.75 5.57 -0.48
C GLU A 71 10.68 4.92 -1.51
N LEU A 72 11.77 4.32 -1.05
CA LEU A 72 12.74 3.63 -1.90
C LEU A 72 12.11 2.42 -2.61
N LEU A 73 11.36 1.60 -1.89
CA LEU A 73 10.66 0.43 -2.45
C LEU A 73 9.60 0.85 -3.48
N TYR A 74 8.79 1.86 -3.16
CA TYR A 74 7.76 2.34 -4.06
C TYR A 74 8.34 2.96 -5.34
N LYS A 75 9.39 3.77 -5.22
CA LYS A 75 10.10 4.33 -6.39
C LYS A 75 10.70 3.24 -7.26
N ASP A 76 11.31 2.22 -6.66
CA ASP A 76 11.86 1.09 -7.39
C ASP A 76 10.78 0.34 -8.16
N PHE A 77 9.65 0.05 -7.51
CA PHE A 77 8.48 -0.55 -8.16
C PHE A 77 8.03 0.29 -9.38
N LEU A 78 7.77 1.58 -9.20
CA LEU A 78 7.37 2.46 -10.32
C LEU A 78 8.42 2.51 -11.44
N ASN A 79 9.71 2.39 -11.11
CA ASN A 79 10.78 2.32 -12.10
C ASN A 79 10.79 0.98 -12.85
N GLN A 80 10.49 -0.13 -12.20
CA GLN A 80 10.32 -1.43 -12.85
C GLN A 80 9.14 -1.38 -13.83
N ILE A 81 7.99 -0.83 -13.42
CA ILE A 81 6.83 -0.61 -14.30
C ILE A 81 7.21 0.24 -15.52
N LYS A 82 8.04 1.28 -15.33
CA LYS A 82 8.55 2.12 -16.43
C LYS A 82 9.28 1.33 -17.52
N ARG A 83 9.92 0.21 -17.15
CA ARG A 83 10.74 -0.61 -18.05
C ARG A 83 9.91 -1.57 -18.90
N GLY A 84 8.57 -1.53 -18.79
CA GLY A 84 7.67 -2.23 -19.71
C GLY A 84 7.13 -3.56 -19.20
N VAL A 85 6.87 -3.68 -17.89
CA VAL A 85 6.12 -4.83 -17.35
C VAL A 85 4.70 -4.80 -17.90
N LYS A 86 4.14 -5.96 -18.26
CA LYS A 86 2.77 -6.04 -18.78
C LYS A 86 1.77 -5.68 -17.69
N ASN A 87 0.76 -4.88 -18.04
CA ASN A 87 -0.28 -4.47 -17.10
C ASN A 87 -1.04 -5.66 -16.51
N GLU A 88 -1.28 -6.71 -17.30
CA GLU A 88 -1.94 -7.94 -16.86
C GLU A 88 -1.20 -8.61 -15.69
N ASP A 89 0.13 -8.78 -15.82
CA ASP A 89 0.96 -9.40 -14.79
C ASP A 89 0.93 -8.59 -13.49
N VAL A 90 0.95 -7.26 -13.61
CA VAL A 90 0.86 -6.34 -12.45
C VAL A 90 -0.51 -6.44 -11.80
N ALA A 91 -1.58 -6.49 -12.58
CA ALA A 91 -2.94 -6.62 -12.05
C ALA A 91 -3.14 -7.97 -11.33
N ILE A 92 -2.61 -9.07 -11.88
CA ILE A 92 -2.63 -10.38 -11.22
C ILE A 92 -1.89 -10.33 -9.89
N TYR A 93 -0.67 -9.78 -9.89
CA TYR A 93 0.13 -9.59 -8.68
C TYR A 93 -0.63 -8.79 -7.61
N LEU A 94 -1.26 -7.68 -8.00
CA LEU A 94 -2.01 -6.83 -7.08
C LEU A 94 -3.27 -7.52 -6.54
N LYS A 95 -4.02 -8.27 -7.37
CA LYS A 95 -5.18 -9.04 -6.91
C LYS A 95 -4.80 -10.07 -5.85
N GLN A 96 -3.78 -10.88 -6.13
CA GLN A 96 -3.27 -11.89 -5.19
C GLN A 96 -2.79 -11.24 -3.88
N SER A 97 -2.13 -10.08 -3.99
CA SER A 97 -1.65 -9.34 -2.82
C SER A 97 -2.78 -8.74 -2.00
N MET A 98 -3.84 -8.25 -2.65
CA MET A 98 -5.04 -7.75 -1.96
C MET A 98 -5.71 -8.86 -1.15
N GLU A 99 -5.89 -10.04 -1.72
CA GLU A 99 -6.44 -11.21 -1.00
C GLU A 99 -5.56 -11.61 0.20
N LYS A 100 -4.24 -11.55 0.02
CA LYS A 100 -3.25 -11.94 1.04
C LYS A 100 -3.15 -10.97 2.22
N TYR A 101 -3.24 -9.66 1.97
CA TYR A 101 -2.96 -8.63 2.97
C TYR A 101 -4.19 -7.86 3.44
N PHE A 102 -5.25 -7.86 2.64
CA PHE A 102 -6.52 -7.20 2.93
C PHE A 102 -7.68 -8.18 2.72
N PRO A 103 -7.69 -9.34 3.40
CA PRO A 103 -8.77 -10.30 3.26
C PRO A 103 -10.07 -9.66 3.75
N VAL A 104 -11.13 -9.77 2.96
CA VAL A 104 -12.47 -9.38 3.39
C VAL A 104 -12.91 -10.38 4.47
N LYS A 105 -12.96 -9.95 5.73
CA LYS A 105 -13.52 -10.74 6.82
C LYS A 105 -15.05 -10.75 6.64
N VAL A 106 -15.59 -11.84 6.12
CA VAL A 106 -17.03 -12.10 6.15
C VAL A 106 -17.29 -12.87 7.44
N VAL A 107 -18.04 -12.28 8.36
CA VAL A 107 -18.45 -12.97 9.58
C VAL A 107 -19.92 -13.27 9.48
N GLU A 108 -20.26 -14.53 9.69
CA GLU A 108 -21.63 -14.99 9.72
C GLU A 108 -22.25 -14.63 11.07
N LYS A 109 -22.91 -13.47 11.14
CA LYS A 109 -23.68 -13.09 12.32
C LYS A 109 -25.02 -13.83 12.31
N ARG A 110 -25.24 -14.65 13.34
CA ARG A 110 -26.56 -15.24 13.62
C ARG A 110 -27.42 -14.20 14.33
N VAL A 111 -28.30 -13.54 13.58
CA VAL A 111 -29.18 -12.51 14.15
C VAL A 111 -30.49 -13.17 14.61
N PHE A 112 -30.85 -12.97 15.87
CA PHE A 112 -32.14 -13.42 16.40
C PHE A 112 -33.25 -12.44 15.99
N LYS A 113 -34.05 -12.81 15.00
CA LYS A 113 -35.31 -12.10 14.75
C LYS A 113 -36.44 -12.77 15.51
N GLN A 114 -37.04 -11.99 16.41
CA GLN A 114 -38.29 -12.36 17.06
C GLN A 114 -39.43 -12.22 16.05
N VAL A 115 -40.06 -13.33 15.68
CA VAL A 115 -41.18 -13.35 14.73
C VAL A 115 -42.50 -13.09 15.45
N ASN A 116 -42.62 -13.49 16.72
CA ASN A 116 -43.70 -13.11 17.65
C ASN A 116 -43.30 -13.34 19.13
N HIS A 117 -44.16 -13.01 20.11
CA HIS A 117 -43.85 -13.02 21.56
C HIS A 117 -43.30 -14.36 22.11
N HIS A 118 -43.49 -15.47 21.40
CA HIS A 118 -43.07 -16.83 21.77
C HIS A 118 -42.24 -17.57 20.70
N LEU A 119 -41.91 -16.94 19.56
CA LEU A 119 -41.24 -17.62 18.45
C LEU A 119 -40.05 -16.79 17.91
N PHE A 120 -38.86 -17.36 17.99
CA PHE A 120 -37.63 -16.81 17.43
C PHE A 120 -37.23 -17.63 16.20
N LYS A 121 -36.85 -16.95 15.10
CA LYS A 121 -36.39 -17.60 13.88
C LYS A 121 -34.92 -17.23 13.64
N TYR A 122 -34.14 -18.23 13.29
CA TYR A 122 -32.75 -18.06 12.89
C TYR A 122 -32.69 -17.54 11.45
N GLU A 123 -32.05 -16.39 11.25
CA GLU A 123 -31.59 -15.95 9.94
C GLU A 123 -30.06 -15.88 10.00
N GLU A 124 -29.41 -16.63 9.12
CA GLU A 124 -27.98 -16.48 8.84
C GLU A 124 -27.84 -15.26 7.94
N MET A 125 -27.28 -14.17 8.47
CA MET A 125 -26.92 -13.00 7.69
C MET A 125 -25.41 -12.95 7.57
N ALA A 126 -24.91 -13.01 6.33
CA ALA A 126 -23.52 -12.70 6.05
C ALA A 126 -23.37 -11.17 6.14
N GLU A 127 -22.79 -10.68 7.23
CA GLU A 127 -22.38 -9.29 7.37
C GLU A 127 -20.88 -9.18 7.10
N MET A 128 -20.46 -8.13 6.41
CA MET A 128 -19.05 -7.76 6.38
C MET A 128 -18.73 -7.22 7.77
N ASP A 129 -17.94 -7.94 8.55
CA ASP A 129 -17.60 -7.48 9.89
C ASP A 129 -16.54 -6.38 9.78
N GLU A 130 -16.96 -5.16 10.07
CA GLU A 130 -16.03 -4.05 10.31
C GLU A 130 -15.43 -4.11 11.73
N ASP A 131 -16.06 -4.85 12.66
CA ASP A 131 -15.83 -4.73 14.10
C ASP A 131 -15.75 -6.09 14.85
N GLU A 132 -14.82 -6.98 14.47
CA GLU A 132 -14.40 -8.06 15.37
C GLU A 132 -13.00 -7.78 15.92
N GLU A 133 -12.95 -7.59 17.24
CA GLU A 133 -11.79 -7.36 18.12
C GLU A 133 -10.74 -8.49 18.08
N ASN A 134 -10.15 -8.75 16.92
CA ASN A 134 -8.72 -9.00 16.95
C ASN A 134 -8.09 -7.62 17.17
N GLU A 135 -7.44 -7.41 18.30
CA GLU A 135 -6.58 -6.24 18.55
C GLU A 135 -5.35 -6.24 17.60
N GLU A 136 -5.57 -6.39 16.29
CA GLU A 136 -4.57 -6.15 15.27
C GLU A 136 -4.23 -4.68 15.36
N LYS A 137 -3.18 -4.38 16.14
CA LYS A 137 -2.64 -3.04 16.25
C LYS A 137 -2.13 -2.63 14.88
N PHE A 138 -2.48 -1.43 14.45
CA PHE A 138 -1.99 -0.84 13.20
C PHE A 138 -1.07 0.33 13.48
N ALA A 139 -0.02 0.45 12.67
CA ALA A 139 0.81 1.64 12.57
C ALA A 139 0.33 2.49 11.39
N TYR A 140 0.24 3.81 11.61
CA TYR A 140 -0.04 4.79 10.58
C TYR A 140 1.23 5.59 10.30
N ILE A 141 1.68 5.60 9.06
CA ILE A 141 2.91 6.30 8.66
C ILE A 141 2.56 7.37 7.65
N GLU A 142 2.91 8.61 7.95
CA GLU A 142 2.78 9.71 7.02
C GLU A 142 4.06 9.89 6.21
N ILE A 143 3.96 9.70 4.90
CA ILE A 143 5.10 9.83 3.98
C ILE A 143 4.82 10.97 3.02
N ARG A 144 5.82 11.84 2.85
CA ARG A 144 5.72 13.01 2.00
C ARG A 144 6.26 12.72 0.60
N TYR A 145 5.37 12.55 -0.37
CA TYR A 145 5.71 12.35 -1.78
C TYR A 145 5.54 13.62 -2.60
N SER A 146 6.25 13.73 -3.72
CA SER A 146 5.90 14.73 -4.73
C SER A 146 4.60 14.33 -5.42
N GLU A 147 3.77 15.32 -5.76
CA GLU A 147 2.51 15.11 -6.44
C GLU A 147 2.67 14.28 -7.73
N LYS A 148 3.80 14.46 -8.43
CA LYS A 148 4.17 13.68 -9.61
C LYS A 148 4.23 12.18 -9.36
N VAL A 149 4.79 11.78 -8.21
CA VAL A 149 4.95 10.36 -7.84
C VAL A 149 3.59 9.75 -7.48
N ILE A 150 2.74 10.51 -6.78
CA ILE A 150 1.39 10.07 -6.42
C ILE A 150 0.53 9.89 -7.66
N LEU A 151 0.49 10.91 -8.53
CA LEU A 151 -0.25 10.86 -9.78
C LEU A 151 0.18 9.70 -10.66
N ARG A 152 1.48 9.38 -10.67
CA ARG A 152 1.99 8.23 -11.44
C ARG A 152 1.42 6.90 -10.93
N GLY A 153 1.24 6.77 -9.61
CA GLY A 153 0.56 5.62 -9.01
C GLY A 153 -0.92 5.57 -9.40
N GLU A 154 -1.62 6.69 -9.35
CA GLU A 154 -3.04 6.76 -9.74
C GLU A 154 -3.25 6.43 -11.22
N ILE A 155 -2.40 6.95 -12.11
CA ILE A 155 -2.43 6.62 -13.54
C ILE A 155 -2.19 5.13 -13.74
N LEU A 156 -1.21 4.54 -13.05
CA LEU A 156 -0.98 3.10 -13.12
C LEU A 156 -2.24 2.33 -12.72
N LEU A 157 -2.85 2.64 -11.56
CA LEU A 157 -4.05 1.94 -11.10
C LEU A 157 -5.25 2.13 -12.05
N TYR A 158 -5.36 3.30 -12.66
CA TYR A 158 -6.32 3.54 -13.73
C TYR A 158 -6.08 2.62 -14.94
N ASP A 159 -4.84 2.53 -15.42
CA ASP A 159 -4.46 1.66 -16.55
C ASP A 159 -4.65 0.16 -16.25
N LEU A 160 -4.56 -0.23 -14.97
CA LEU A 160 -4.82 -1.60 -14.52
C LEU A 160 -6.31 -1.92 -14.35
N THR A 161 -7.18 -0.91 -14.30
CA THR A 161 -8.63 -1.09 -14.05
C THR A 161 -9.30 -2.15 -14.92
N PRO A 162 -9.00 -2.28 -16.24
CA PRO A 162 -9.58 -3.32 -17.08
C PRO A 162 -9.26 -4.76 -16.64
N PHE A 163 -8.18 -4.96 -15.89
CA PHE A 163 -7.68 -6.28 -15.50
C PHE A 163 -7.93 -6.62 -14.01
N LEU A 164 -8.49 -5.68 -13.25
CA LEU A 164 -8.68 -5.81 -11.80
C LEU A 164 -10.03 -6.44 -11.40
N ASP A 165 -10.89 -6.85 -12.35
CA ASP A 165 -12.16 -7.55 -12.08
C ASP A 165 -13.02 -6.86 -11.01
N ASN A 166 -13.15 -5.53 -11.11
CA ASN A 166 -13.82 -4.65 -10.15
C ASN A 166 -13.13 -4.46 -8.78
N THR A 167 -12.00 -5.12 -8.52
CA THR A 167 -11.17 -4.85 -7.33
C THR A 167 -10.73 -3.38 -7.33
N THR A 168 -11.02 -2.68 -6.25
CA THR A 168 -10.57 -1.30 -6.04
C THR A 168 -9.29 -1.30 -5.24
N ILE A 169 -8.25 -0.69 -5.80
CA ILE A 169 -6.94 -0.55 -5.17
C ILE A 169 -6.58 0.92 -5.16
N THR A 170 -6.11 1.40 -4.02
CA THR A 170 -5.61 2.77 -3.81
C THR A 170 -4.08 2.81 -3.83
N VAL A 171 -3.50 4.00 -4.03
CA VAL A 171 -2.04 4.20 -3.96
C VAL A 171 -1.52 3.85 -2.56
N GLU A 172 -2.27 4.17 -1.50
CA GLU A 172 -2.00 3.81 -0.12
C GLU A 172 -1.87 2.29 0.05
N GLN A 173 -2.84 1.53 -0.49
CA GLN A 173 -2.83 0.06 -0.49
C GLN A 173 -1.69 -0.50 -1.33
N LEU A 174 -1.44 0.08 -2.52
CA LEU A 174 -0.32 -0.31 -3.37
C LEU A 174 1.02 -0.18 -2.64
N ILE A 175 1.26 0.97 -1.99
CA ILE A 175 2.47 1.20 -1.21
C ILE A 175 2.58 0.20 -0.05
N SER A 176 1.45 -0.08 0.61
CA SER A 176 1.38 -1.05 1.71
C SER A 176 1.71 -2.46 1.22
N ILE A 177 1.15 -2.92 0.10
CA ILE A 177 1.45 -4.22 -0.53
C ILE A 177 2.95 -4.36 -0.79
N ILE A 178 3.54 -3.36 -1.45
CA ILE A 178 4.97 -3.38 -1.81
C ILE A 178 5.85 -3.53 -0.57
N TYR A 179 5.52 -2.81 0.50
CA TYR A 179 6.23 -2.90 1.77
C TYR A 179 6.03 -4.27 2.44
N LEU A 180 4.79 -4.76 2.53
CA LEU A 180 4.49 -6.03 3.18
C LEU A 180 5.13 -7.22 2.47
N ASP A 181 5.18 -7.20 1.14
CA ASP A 181 5.93 -8.22 0.37
C ASP A 181 7.43 -8.18 0.65
N PHE A 182 8.00 -6.97 0.76
CA PHE A 182 9.40 -6.83 1.14
C PHE A 182 9.65 -7.41 2.54
N ILE A 183 8.81 -7.09 3.51
CA ILE A 183 8.92 -7.61 4.88
C ILE A 183 8.75 -9.13 4.91
N LYS A 184 7.79 -9.70 4.18
CA LYS A 184 7.63 -11.15 4.10
C LYS A 184 8.86 -11.84 3.51
N ARG A 185 9.48 -11.28 2.47
CA ARG A 185 10.76 -11.80 1.94
C ARG A 185 11.88 -11.76 2.98
N VAL A 186 11.94 -10.71 3.79
CA VAL A 186 12.91 -10.57 4.90
C VAL A 186 12.62 -11.56 6.03
N GLN A 187 11.36 -11.92 6.26
CA GLN A 187 10.97 -12.95 7.23
C GLN A 187 11.31 -14.35 6.72
N GLU A 188 10.99 -14.66 5.45
CA GLU A 188 11.17 -15.98 4.83
C GLU A 188 12.64 -16.33 4.58
N HIS A 189 13.42 -15.38 4.08
CA HIS A 189 14.83 -15.61 3.72
C HIS A 189 15.82 -15.08 4.76
N GLY A 190 15.31 -14.61 5.90
CA GLY A 190 16.07 -13.88 6.89
C GLY A 190 16.57 -12.53 6.39
N ASN A 191 17.21 -11.79 7.29
CA ASN A 191 17.86 -10.52 6.95
C ASN A 191 19.20 -10.77 6.24
N SER A 192 19.15 -11.38 5.06
CA SER A 192 20.34 -11.79 4.31
C SER A 192 21.17 -10.60 3.86
N VAL A 193 22.49 -10.80 3.79
CA VAL A 193 23.46 -9.83 3.29
C VAL A 193 23.08 -9.32 1.90
N THR A 194 22.56 -10.20 1.04
CA THR A 194 22.14 -9.86 -0.32
C THR A 194 21.00 -8.84 -0.36
N VAL A 195 20.00 -8.99 0.53
CA VAL A 195 18.88 -8.05 0.64
C VAL A 195 19.37 -6.71 1.15
N GLN A 196 20.19 -6.71 2.20
CA GLN A 196 20.79 -5.49 2.77
C GLN A 196 21.62 -4.72 1.75
N GLN A 197 22.52 -5.41 1.02
CA GLN A 197 23.33 -4.80 -0.03
C GLN A 197 22.50 -4.24 -1.18
N THR A 198 21.39 -4.89 -1.54
CA THR A 198 20.49 -4.38 -2.58
C THR A 198 19.85 -3.05 -2.16
N ILE A 199 19.42 -2.95 -0.90
CA ILE A 199 18.87 -1.70 -0.35
C ILE A 199 19.97 -0.62 -0.27
N LEU A 200 21.18 -0.95 0.19
CA LEU A 200 22.29 0.01 0.25
C LEU A 200 22.68 0.56 -1.11
N LYS A 201 22.78 -0.29 -2.14
CA LYS A 201 23.06 0.16 -3.51
C LYS A 201 22.01 1.17 -4.00
N LYS A 202 20.74 0.93 -3.67
CA LYS A 202 19.64 1.83 -4.02
C LYS A 202 19.67 3.15 -3.24
N LEU A 203 20.14 3.14 -1.99
CA LEU A 203 20.33 4.35 -1.18
C LEU A 203 21.48 5.22 -1.70
N GLN A 204 22.55 4.60 -2.19
CA GLN A 204 23.74 5.28 -2.73
C GLN A 204 23.56 5.80 -4.15
N SER A 205 22.63 5.22 -4.94
CA SER A 205 22.34 5.64 -6.32
C SER A 205 21.54 6.95 -6.44
N LYS A 206 21.59 7.82 -5.43
CA LYS A 206 20.90 9.12 -5.41
C LYS A 206 21.51 10.12 -6.38
#